data_AF-A0A916TS03-F1
#
_entry.id   AF-A0A916TS03-F1
#
_cell.length_a   1.000
_cell.length_b   1.000
_cell.length_c   1.000
_cell.angle_alpha   90.00
_cell.angle_beta   90.00
_cell.angle_gamma   90.00
#
_symmetry.space_group_name_H-M   'P 1'
#
loop_
_entity.id
_entity.type
_entity.pdbx_description
1 polymer ?
#
loop_
_entity_poly.entity_id
_entity_poly.type
_entity_poly.pdbx_seq_one_letter_code
_entity_poly.pdbx_strand_id
1 'polypeptide(L)'
;MLLHGRCRKSSWEVFDVELDNISEGGCCVAGGPDQFQSGQLLSLRFANLRNIDADVRWVRDGKVGIEFRVPLKRGVIAELKRAYGIAVGVPGSRRPALFTNR
;
A
#
# COMPACT_ATOMS: atom_id res chain seq x y z
N MET A 1 -11.01 10.29 -6.67
CA MET A 1 -10.93 8.99 -7.35
C MET A 1 -9.96 8.14 -6.55
N LEU A 2 -10.35 6.93 -6.14
CA LEU A 2 -9.45 5.97 -5.50
C LEU A 2 -8.80 5.13 -6.59
N LEU A 3 -7.51 4.83 -6.46
CA LEU A 3 -6.83 3.99 -7.43
C LEU A 3 -7.07 2.53 -7.06
N HIS A 4 -7.78 1.80 -7.93
CA HIS A 4 -7.95 0.38 -7.75
C HIS A 4 -6.62 -0.36 -8.00
N GLY A 5 -6.35 -1.32 -7.13
CA GLY A 5 -5.22 -2.22 -7.22
C GLY A 5 -5.67 -3.66 -6.99
N ARG A 6 -4.72 -4.57 -7.14
CA ARG A 6 -4.89 -6.00 -6.90
C ARG A 6 -3.74 -6.49 -6.04
N CYS A 7 -4.08 -7.09 -4.92
CA CYS A 7 -3.17 -7.78 -4.03
C CYS A 7 -3.15 -9.26 -4.36
N ARG A 8 -1.97 -9.87 -4.26
CA ARG A 8 -1.76 -11.31 -4.38
C ARG A 8 -0.90 -11.79 -3.22
N LYS A 9 -1.41 -12.75 -2.43
CA LYS A 9 -0.67 -13.42 -1.35
C LYS A 9 -0.02 -14.71 -1.82
N SER A 10 -0.74 -15.44 -2.66
CA SER A 10 -0.39 -16.75 -3.18
C SER A 10 -0.94 -16.90 -4.60
N SER A 11 -0.75 -18.04 -5.26
CA SER A 11 -1.34 -18.26 -6.60
C SER A 11 -2.87 -18.28 -6.61
N TRP A 12 -3.50 -18.50 -5.46
CA TRP A 12 -4.95 -18.69 -5.36
C TRP A 12 -5.64 -17.57 -4.58
N GLU A 13 -4.90 -16.77 -3.84
CA GLU A 13 -5.44 -15.66 -3.06
C GLU A 13 -5.06 -14.34 -3.72
N VAL A 14 -5.99 -13.87 -4.57
CA VAL A 14 -5.92 -12.62 -5.30
C VAL A 14 -7.20 -11.84 -5.04
N PHE A 15 -7.07 -10.58 -4.66
CA PHE A 15 -8.22 -9.74 -4.33
C PHE A 15 -7.95 -8.28 -4.66
N ASP A 16 -9.03 -7.53 -4.88
CA ASP A 16 -8.95 -6.13 -5.27
C ASP A 16 -8.92 -5.23 -4.03
N VAL A 17 -8.23 -4.09 -4.16
CA VAL A 17 -8.00 -3.12 -3.08
C VAL A 17 -8.11 -1.70 -3.62
N GLU A 18 -8.30 -0.74 -2.73
CA GLU A 18 -8.30 0.68 -3.07
C GLU A 18 -7.11 1.37 -2.43
N LEU A 19 -6.27 2.04 -3.22
CA LEU A 19 -5.19 2.86 -2.70
C LEU A 19 -5.74 4.18 -2.14
N ASP A 20 -5.48 4.40 -0.86
CA ASP A 20 -5.79 5.64 -0.14
C ASP A 20 -4.66 6.67 -0.32
N ASN A 21 -3.41 6.25 -0.15
CA ASN A 21 -2.24 7.08 -0.41
C ASN A 21 -1.01 6.26 -0.81
N ILE A 22 -0.01 6.92 -1.40
CA ILE A 22 1.25 6.30 -1.82
C ILE A 22 2.46 7.21 -1.58
N SER A 23 3.62 6.61 -1.34
CA SER A 23 4.93 7.23 -1.24
C SER A 23 5.99 6.36 -1.94
N GLU A 24 7.25 6.82 -1.98
CA GLU A 24 8.37 6.03 -2.53
C GLU A 24 8.52 4.69 -1.80
N GLY A 25 8.30 4.64 -0.49
CA GLY A 25 8.54 3.46 0.35
C GLY A 25 7.33 2.56 0.57
N GLY A 26 6.12 2.97 0.20
CA GLY A 26 4.93 2.20 0.54
C GLY A 26 3.63 2.90 0.23
N CYS A 27 2.52 2.26 0.59
CA CYS A 27 1.19 2.79 0.39
C CYS A 27 0.26 2.43 1.56
N CYS A 28 -0.85 3.13 1.64
CA CYS A 28 -1.99 2.77 2.45
C CYS A 28 -3.11 2.29 1.54
N VAL A 29 -3.72 1.16 1.86
CA VAL A 29 -4.91 0.67 1.17
C VAL A 29 -6.11 0.63 2.11
N ALA A 30 -7.29 0.77 1.54
CA ALA A 30 -8.57 0.60 2.19
C ALA A 30 -9.32 -0.59 1.56
N GLY A 31 -10.17 -1.22 2.37
CA GLY A 31 -11.00 -2.35 1.96
C GLY A 31 -10.36 -3.71 2.25
N GLY A 32 -11.20 -4.66 2.68
CA GLY A 32 -10.80 -6.04 2.96
C GLY A 32 -9.71 -6.23 4.02
N PRO A 33 -9.74 -5.56 5.19
CA PRO A 33 -8.70 -5.71 6.22
C PRO A 33 -8.55 -7.16 6.72
N ASP A 34 -9.64 -7.93 6.74
CA ASP A 34 -9.63 -9.36 7.10
C ASP A 34 -8.82 -10.21 6.10
N GLN A 35 -8.54 -9.65 4.93
CA GLN A 35 -7.67 -10.22 3.92
C GLN A 35 -6.21 -9.84 4.15
N PHE A 36 -5.80 -9.29 5.29
CA PHE A 36 -4.40 -8.97 5.55
C PHE A 36 -3.97 -9.41 6.95
N GLN A 37 -2.71 -9.80 7.08
CA GLN A 37 -2.07 -10.06 8.36
C GLN A 37 -0.79 -9.24 8.47
N SER A 38 -0.52 -8.66 9.64
CA SER A 38 0.73 -7.92 9.86
C SER A 38 1.94 -8.86 9.71
N GLY A 39 3.00 -8.38 9.06
CA GLY A 39 4.18 -9.17 8.70
C GLY A 39 4.02 -10.03 7.45
N GLN A 40 2.84 -10.04 6.82
CA GLN A 40 2.60 -10.84 5.62
C GLN A 40 3.28 -10.25 4.38
N LEU A 41 3.92 -11.12 3.59
CA LEU A 41 4.40 -10.80 2.26
C LEU A 41 3.27 -10.87 1.23
N LEU A 42 3.21 -9.88 0.34
CA LEU A 42 2.28 -9.84 -0.78
C LEU A 42 2.93 -9.20 -2.01
N SER A 43 2.28 -9.37 -3.15
CA SER A 43 2.60 -8.67 -4.38
C SER A 43 1.42 -7.77 -4.75
N LEU A 44 1.69 -6.48 -4.94
CA LEU A 44 0.69 -5.45 -5.21
C LEU A 44 0.84 -4.95 -6.65
N ARG A 45 -0.28 -4.80 -7.35
CA ARG A 45 -0.34 -4.20 -8.68
C ARG A 45 -1.42 -3.13 -8.72
N PHE A 46 -1.07 -1.94 -9.19
CA PHE A 46 -2.01 -0.84 -9.41
C PHE A 46 -1.52 0.02 -10.58
N ALA A 47 -2.44 0.76 -11.21
CA ALA A 47 -2.17 1.51 -12.42
C ALA A 47 -1.44 0.61 -13.47
N ASN A 48 -0.42 1.17 -14.13
CA ASN A 48 0.40 0.48 -15.13
C ASN A 48 1.74 -0.03 -14.56
N LEU A 49 1.89 -0.10 -13.23
CA LEU A 49 3.11 -0.60 -12.63
C LEU A 49 3.21 -2.12 -12.75
N ARG A 50 4.46 -2.61 -12.79
CA ARG A 50 4.74 -4.03 -12.55
C ARG A 50 4.35 -4.38 -11.12
N ASN A 51 4.19 -5.68 -10.87
CA ASN A 51 4.02 -6.21 -9.52
C ASN A 51 5.13 -5.70 -8.58
N ILE A 52 4.72 -5.21 -7.41
CA ILE A 52 5.58 -4.68 -6.36
C ILE A 52 5.50 -5.64 -5.19
N ASP A 53 6.61 -6.26 -4.83
CA ASP A 53 6.69 -7.09 -3.63
C ASP A 53 6.78 -6.20 -2.39
N ALA A 54 5.99 -6.54 -1.37
CA ALA A 54 5.76 -5.67 -0.24
C ALA A 54 5.34 -6.45 1.01
N ASP A 55 5.59 -5.86 2.18
CA ASP A 55 5.25 -6.44 3.47
C ASP A 55 4.15 -5.60 4.14
N VAL A 56 3.13 -6.26 4.69
CA VAL A 56 2.11 -5.61 5.53
C VAL A 56 2.76 -5.20 6.84
N ARG A 57 2.73 -3.91 7.16
CA ARG A 57 3.34 -3.36 8.39
C ARG A 57 2.34 -3.22 9.52
N TRP A 58 1.09 -2.92 9.20
CA TRP A 58 0.01 -2.82 10.17
C TRP A 58 -1.34 -2.98 9.48
N VAL A 59 -2.32 -3.49 10.23
CA VAL A 59 -3.74 -3.51 9.88
C VAL A 59 -4.48 -2.81 11.00
N ARG A 60 -5.19 -1.72 10.71
CA ARG A 60 -5.84 -0.89 11.73
C ARG A 60 -6.97 -0.05 11.13
N ASP A 61 -8.09 0.04 11.84
CA ASP A 61 -9.21 0.94 11.51
C ASP A 61 -9.69 0.80 10.05
N GLY A 62 -9.77 -0.44 9.55
CA GLY A 62 -10.16 -0.74 8.17
C GLY A 62 -9.13 -0.37 7.10
N LYS A 63 -7.93 0.06 7.51
CA LYS A 63 -6.81 0.41 6.64
C LYS A 63 -5.63 -0.52 6.85
N VAL A 64 -4.80 -0.61 5.82
CA VAL A 64 -3.60 -1.45 5.83
C VAL A 64 -2.42 -0.65 5.32
N GLY A 65 -1.36 -0.61 6.13
CA GLY A 65 -0.09 -0.02 5.76
C GLY A 65 0.83 -1.06 5.15
N ILE A 66 1.32 -0.78 3.94
CA ILE A 66 2.13 -1.69 3.14
C ILE A 66 3.47 -1.01 2.85
N GLU A 67 4.58 -1.68 3.13
CA GLU A 67 5.94 -1.23 2.83
C GLU A 67 6.48 -2.00 1.63
N PHE A 68 6.99 -1.27 0.62
CA PHE A 68 7.58 -1.88 -0.56
C PHE A 68 8.98 -2.39 -0.23
N ARG A 69 9.30 -3.61 -0.67
CA ARG A 69 10.65 -4.18 -0.49
C ARG A 69 11.72 -3.41 -1.25
N VAL A 70 11.33 -2.87 -2.40
CA VAL A 70 12.17 -1.98 -3.21
C VAL A 70 11.42 -0.66 -3.38
N PRO A 71 11.97 0.48 -2.90
CA PRO A 71 11.34 1.77 -3.06
C PRO A 71 11.08 2.12 -4.53
N LEU A 72 9.94 2.73 -4.79
CA LEU A 72 9.64 3.32 -6.10
C LEU A 72 10.47 4.57 -6.31
N LYS A 73 10.95 4.77 -7.55
CA LYS A 73 11.67 5.98 -7.93
C LYS A 73 10.72 7.19 -7.82
N ARG A 74 11.26 8.33 -7.37
CA ARG A 74 10.52 9.60 -7.28
C ARG A 74 9.75 9.99 -8.55
N GLY A 75 10.32 9.74 -9.73
CA GLY A 75 9.66 10.00 -11.02
C GLY A 75 8.36 9.22 -11.20
N VAL A 76 8.31 7.97 -10.71
CA VAL A 76 7.11 7.13 -10.73
C VAL A 76 6.02 7.73 -9.83
N ILE A 77 6.39 8.17 -8.63
CA ILE A 77 5.44 8.82 -7.70
C ILE A 77 4.87 10.11 -8.31
N ALA A 78 5.72 10.94 -8.91
CA ALA A 78 5.29 12.17 -9.58
C ALA A 78 4.34 11.90 -10.75
N GLU A 79 4.60 10.86 -11.52
CA GLU A 79 3.73 10.42 -12.61
C GLU A 79 2.37 9.92 -12.09
N LEU A 80 2.35 9.07 -11.07
CA LEU A 80 1.11 8.58 -10.46
C LEU A 80 0.24 9.72 -9.93
N LYS A 81 0.86 10.71 -9.28
CA LYS A 81 0.17 11.92 -8.81
C LYS A 81 -0.48 12.68 -9.97
N ARG A 82 0.27 12.88 -11.06
CA ARG A 82 -0.19 13.61 -12.24
C ARG A 82 -1.31 12.87 -12.98
N ALA A 83 -1.18 11.56 -13.15
CA ALA A 83 -2.09 10.76 -13.96
C ALA A 83 -3.38 10.37 -13.23
N TYR A 84 -3.32 10.14 -11.91
CA TYR A 84 -4.44 9.57 -11.15
C TYR A 84 -4.91 10.46 -9.98
N GLY A 85 -4.24 11.57 -9.70
CA GLY A 85 -4.64 12.50 -8.63
C GLY A 85 -4.59 11.90 -7.22
N ILE A 86 -3.79 10.84 -7.02
CA ILE A 86 -3.70 10.13 -5.72
C ILE A 86 -2.96 10.99 -4.70
N ALA A 87 -3.39 10.91 -3.44
CA ALA A 87 -2.68 11.52 -2.33
C ALA A 87 -1.26 10.93 -2.22
N VAL A 88 -0.25 11.76 -2.49
CA VAL A 88 1.14 11.39 -2.23
C VAL A 88 1.45 11.71 -0.78
N GLY A 89 1.59 10.66 0.04
CA GLY A 89 1.96 10.79 1.44
C GLY A 89 3.44 11.13 1.60
N VAL A 90 3.77 11.87 2.66
CA VAL A 90 5.17 12.02 3.09
C VAL A 90 5.64 10.64 3.60
N PRO A 91 6.78 10.10 3.12
CA PRO A 91 7.37 8.90 3.72
C PRO A 91 7.51 9.15 5.23
N GLY A 92 6.80 8.37 6.06
CA GLY A 92 6.83 8.57 7.50
C GLY A 92 5.90 9.64 8.06
N SER A 93 4.82 10.06 7.37
CA SER A 93 3.64 10.59 8.07
C SER A 93 2.95 9.46 8.84
N ARG A 94 3.66 8.92 9.83
CA ARG A 94 3.07 8.35 11.02
C ARG A 94 2.13 9.43 11.52
N ARG A 95 0.82 9.28 11.36
CA ARG A 95 -0.02 9.66 12.48
C ARG A 95 0.33 8.65 13.57
N PRO A 96 1.07 9.06 14.60
CA PRO A 96 1.42 8.18 15.69
C PRO A 96 0.19 8.12 16.59
N ALA A 97 -0.39 6.95 16.74
CA ALA A 97 -0.96 6.58 18.01
C ALA A 97 -0.76 5.08 18.15
N LEU A 98 -0.21 4.64 19.27
CA LEU A 98 -0.14 3.23 19.69
C LEU A 98 0.92 2.35 18.99
N PHE A 99 2.14 2.87 18.88
CA PHE A 99 3.29 2.06 19.31
C PHE A 99 3.46 2.29 20.81
N THR A 100 2.70 1.57 21.63
CA THR A 100 3.03 1.34 23.04
C THR A 100 2.57 -0.05 23.41
N ASN A 101 3.51 -0.98 23.34
CA ASN A 101 3.59 -2.12 24.23
C ASN A 101 5.09 -2.28 24.46
N ARG A 102 5.69 -1.60 25.45
CA ARG A 102 5.82 -2.11 26.82
C ARG A 102 5.38 -3.54 27.04
#